data_AF-A0A2V6WS69-F1
#
_entry.id   AF-A0A2V6WS69-F1
#
_cell.length_a   1.000
_cell.length_b   1.000
_cell.length_c   1.000
_cell.angle_alpha   90.00
_cell.angle_beta   90.00
_cell.angle_gamma   90.00
#
_symmetry.space_group_name_H-M   'P 1'
#
loop_
_entity.id
_entity.type
_entity.pdbx_description
1 polymer ?
#
loop_
_entity_poly.entity_id
_entity_poly.type
_entity_poly.pdbx_seq_one_letter_code
_entity_poly.pdbx_strand_id
1 'polypeptide(L)'
;MGNTWGRLFRVTTWGESHGAAIGAVVDGCPPRLPLSEADIQPDLDRRVPGQSALVSQRKETDTVKILSGVFEGRTLGTPISLEMA
;
A
#
# COMPACT_ATOMS: atom_id res chain seq x y z
N MET A 1 -21.06 -1.63 -2.27
CA MET A 1 -19.90 -0.89 -2.81
C MET A 1 -18.89 -1.91 -3.32
N GLY A 2 -18.26 -1.66 -4.47
CA GLY A 2 -17.16 -2.49 -4.95
C GLY A 2 -15.85 -1.97 -4.38
N ASN A 3 -15.06 -2.85 -3.77
CA ASN A 3 -13.72 -2.55 -3.25
C ASN A 3 -12.61 -3.01 -4.21
N THR A 4 -12.98 -3.40 -5.43
CA THR A 4 -12.09 -3.98 -6.42
C THR A 4 -12.15 -3.17 -7.71
N TRP A 5 -10.99 -2.73 -8.21
CA TRP A 5 -10.85 -1.99 -9.45
C TRP A 5 -9.88 -2.69 -10.40
N GLY A 6 -10.16 -2.63 -11.70
CA GLY A 6 -9.32 -3.23 -12.75
C GLY A 6 -9.77 -4.62 -13.20
N ARG A 7 -9.08 -5.18 -14.19
CA ARG A 7 -9.40 -6.48 -14.83
C ARG A 7 -8.20 -7.41 -14.89
N LEU A 8 -7.14 -6.99 -15.58
CA LEU A 8 -5.88 -7.74 -15.67
C LEU A 8 -4.93 -7.34 -14.55
N PHE A 9 -4.68 -6.03 -14.43
CA PHE A 9 -4.10 -5.44 -13.24
C PHE A 9 -5.25 -5.01 -12.34
N ARG A 10 -5.37 -5.62 -11.16
CA ARG A 10 -6.54 -5.47 -10.30
C ARG A 10 -6.11 -5.13 -8.88
N VAL A 11 -6.80 -4.17 -8.27
CA VAL A 11 -6.54 -3.70 -6.91
C VAL A 11 -7.79 -3.91 -6.09
N THR A 12 -7.66 -4.63 -4.97
CA THR A 12 -8.73 -4.90 -4.01
C THR A 12 -8.36 -4.30 -2.67
N THR A 13 -9.13 -3.36 -2.13
CA THR A 13 -8.84 -2.70 -0.84
C THR A 13 -9.61 -3.32 0.32
N TRP A 14 -9.08 -3.22 1.53
CA TRP A 14 -9.71 -3.72 2.76
C TRP A 14 -9.31 -2.87 3.98
N GLY A 15 -10.03 -3.05 5.09
CA GLY A 15 -9.78 -2.41 6.38
C GLY A 15 -10.66 -1.18 6.66
N GLU A 16 -10.57 -0.69 7.89
CA GLU A 16 -11.32 0.44 8.43
C GLU A 16 -10.38 1.50 9.00
N SER A 17 -10.76 2.79 8.92
CA SER A 17 -9.93 3.90 9.44
C SER A 17 -9.71 3.88 10.95
N HIS A 18 -10.56 3.17 11.70
CA HIS A 18 -10.44 2.96 13.15
C HIS A 18 -10.12 1.49 13.46
N GLY A 19 -9.82 0.68 12.44
CA GLY A 19 -9.42 -0.71 12.58
C GLY A 19 -7.95 -0.83 12.93
N ALA A 20 -7.46 -2.06 13.02
CA ALA A 20 -6.06 -2.34 13.33
C ALA A 20 -5.10 -1.97 12.19
N ALA A 21 -5.56 -2.06 10.95
CA ALA A 21 -4.81 -1.72 9.75
C ALA A 21 -5.76 -1.50 8.57
N ILE A 22 -5.27 -0.83 7.53
CA ILE A 22 -5.88 -0.81 6.20
C ILE A 22 -4.94 -1.47 5.20
N GLY A 23 -5.46 -1.89 4.05
CA GLY A 23 -4.64 -2.63 3.10
C GLY A 23 -5.20 -2.71 1.70
N ALA A 24 -4.38 -3.29 0.83
CA ALA A 24 -4.74 -3.61 -0.53
C ALA A 24 -4.06 -4.89 -1.01
N VAL A 25 -4.73 -5.62 -1.90
CA VAL A 25 -4.16 -6.73 -2.65
C VAL A 25 -4.12 -6.33 -4.12
N VAL A 26 -2.94 -6.47 -4.74
CA VAL A 26 -2.70 -6.17 -6.15
C VAL A 26 -2.45 -7.47 -6.90
N ASP A 27 -3.32 -7.78 -7.85
CA ASP A 27 -3.21 -8.92 -8.77
C ASP A 27 -2.70 -8.49 -10.14
N GLY A 28 -2.06 -9.42 -10.85
CA GLY A 28 -1.67 -9.26 -12.26
C GLY A 28 -0.40 -8.45 -12.48
N CYS A 29 0.37 -8.18 -11.42
CA CYS A 29 1.71 -7.64 -11.53
C CYS A 29 2.65 -8.70 -12.15
N PRO A 30 3.39 -8.42 -13.22
CA PRO A 30 4.35 -9.37 -13.78
C PRO A 30 5.48 -9.73 -12.79
N PRO A 31 6.10 -10.92 -12.90
CA PRO A 31 7.25 -11.30 -12.08
C PRO A 31 8.53 -10.54 -12.47
N ARG A 32 9.50 -10.53 -11.55
CA ARG A 32 10.89 -10.01 -11.67
C ARG A 32 11.04 -8.49 -11.67
N LEU A 33 9.97 -7.75 -11.39
CA LEU A 33 10.06 -6.30 -11.20
C LEU A 33 10.66 -5.99 -9.83
N PRO A 34 11.60 -5.05 -9.71
CA PRO A 34 12.09 -4.60 -8.40
C PRO A 34 10.94 -3.94 -7.64
N LEU A 35 10.77 -4.32 -6.38
CA LEU A 35 9.77 -3.73 -5.50
C LEU A 35 10.16 -3.89 -4.03
N SER A 36 10.02 -2.80 -3.28
CA SER A 36 10.23 -2.70 -1.84
C SER A 36 9.28 -1.67 -1.23
N GLU A 37 9.16 -1.65 0.09
CA GLU A 37 8.39 -0.65 0.83
C GLU A 37 8.86 0.78 0.55
N ALA A 38 10.17 0.97 0.31
CA ALA A 38 10.75 2.27 0.00
C ALA A 38 10.26 2.87 -1.32
N ASP A 39 9.73 2.04 -2.22
CA ASP A 39 9.13 2.50 -3.49
C ASP A 39 7.71 3.04 -3.28
N ILE A 40 7.05 2.71 -2.16
CA ILE A 40 5.65 3.04 -1.87
C ILE A 40 5.54 4.09 -0.76
N GLN A 41 6.40 4.02 0.26
CA GLN A 41 6.37 4.91 1.43
C GLN A 41 6.36 6.41 1.07
N PRO A 42 7.14 6.90 0.07
CA PRO A 42 7.09 8.32 -0.29
C PRO A 42 5.71 8.79 -0.76
N ASP A 43 4.94 7.94 -1.43
CA ASP A 43 3.59 8.27 -1.88
C ASP A 43 2.56 8.21 -0.73
N LEU A 44 2.84 7.42 0.32
CA LEU A 44 2.09 7.45 1.58
C LEU A 44 2.40 8.72 2.39
N ASP A 45 3.68 9.07 2.54
CA ASP A 45 4.12 10.25 3.30
C ASP A 45 3.56 11.55 2.71
N ARG A 46 3.38 11.59 1.38
CA ARG A 46 2.74 12.72 0.68
C ARG A 46 1.26 12.89 1.02
N ARG A 47 0.59 11.86 1.52
CA ARG A 47 -0.84 11.90 1.88
C ARG A 47 -1.07 12.44 3.28
N VAL A 48 -0.04 12.45 4.14
CA VAL A 48 -0.16 12.90 5.53
C VAL A 48 -0.48 14.41 5.56
N PRO A 49 -1.66 14.81 6.09
CA PRO A 49 -1.98 16.22 6.30
C PRO A 49 -1.13 16.77 7.45
N GLY A 50 -0.45 17.91 7.25
CA GLY A 50 0.49 18.44 8.26
C GLY A 50 1.76 19.08 7.71
N GLN A 51 1.95 19.11 6.38
CA GLN A 51 3.09 19.82 5.76
C GLN A 51 3.03 21.35 5.89
N SER A 52 1.96 21.89 6.46
CA SER A 52 1.76 23.33 6.68
C SER A 52 1.47 23.62 8.15
N ALA A 53 1.95 24.75 8.65
CA ALA A 53 1.78 25.23 10.02
C ALA A 53 0.31 25.45 10.44
N LEU A 54 -0.65 25.30 9.52
CA LEU A 54 -2.08 25.51 9.72
C LEU A 54 -2.86 24.24 10.08
N VAL A 55 -2.24 23.06 10.04
CA VAL A 55 -2.92 21.76 10.25
C VAL A 55 -2.39 21.10 11.54
N SER A 56 -3.22 20.28 12.19
CA SER A 56 -2.85 19.60 13.44
C SER A 56 -1.58 18.76 13.26
N GLN A 57 -0.70 18.78 14.27
CA GLN A 57 0.59 18.07 14.26
C GLN A 57 0.47 16.54 14.43
N ARG A 58 -0.68 15.94 14.06
CA ARG A 58 -0.82 14.48 14.16
C ARG A 58 0.11 13.82 13.15
N LYS A 59 1.17 13.20 13.66
CA LYS A 59 2.06 12.32 12.91
C LYS A 59 1.46 10.92 12.89
N GLU A 60 0.40 10.73 12.12
CA GLU A 60 0.03 9.39 11.63
C GLU A 60 0.99 9.10 10.48
N THR A 61 2.16 8.56 10.78
CA THR A 61 3.08 8.06 9.75
C THR A 61 2.71 6.62 9.47
N ASP A 62 1.64 6.42 8.71
CA ASP A 62 1.25 5.09 8.25
C ASP A 62 2.45 4.45 7.54
N THR A 63 2.87 3.29 8.02
CA THR A 63 3.98 2.55 7.43
C THR A 63 3.46 1.45 6.54
N VAL A 64 3.99 1.35 5.32
CA VAL A 64 3.64 0.24 4.43
C VAL A 64 4.48 -1.00 4.70
N LYS A 65 3.85 -2.16 4.64
CA LYS A 65 4.51 -3.47 4.65
C LYS A 65 4.03 -4.31 3.48
N ILE A 66 4.96 -4.97 2.79
CA ILE A 66 4.65 -5.96 1.76
C ILE A 66 4.56 -7.33 2.43
N LEU A 67 3.35 -7.90 2.50
CA LEU A 67 3.11 -9.18 3.16
C LEU A 67 3.23 -10.40 2.22
N SER A 68 3.10 -10.19 0.91
CA SER A 68 3.17 -11.27 -0.09
C SER A 68 3.57 -10.76 -1.48
N GLY A 69 3.82 -11.68 -2.40
CA GLY A 69 4.03 -11.37 -3.83
C GLY A 69 5.41 -10.83 -4.19
N VAL A 70 6.29 -10.65 -3.21
CA VAL A 70 7.68 -10.23 -3.37
C VAL A 70 8.61 -11.21 -2.65
N PHE A 71 9.74 -11.53 -3.28
CA PHE A 71 10.83 -12.31 -2.70
C PHE A 71 12.16 -11.75 -3.20
N GLU A 72 13.14 -11.59 -2.31
CA GLU A 72 14.46 -11.01 -2.62
C GLU A 72 14.36 -9.67 -3.40
N GLY A 73 13.43 -8.80 -2.99
CA GLY A 73 13.22 -7.48 -3.59
C GLY A 73 12.64 -7.50 -5.01
N ARG A 74 12.08 -8.64 -5.44
CA ARG A 74 11.45 -8.79 -6.76
C ARG A 74 10.06 -9.39 -6.68
N THR A 75 9.17 -8.94 -7.56
CA THR A 75 7.83 -9.50 -7.68
C THR A 75 7.85 -10.95 -8.16
N LEU A 76 6.95 -11.77 -7.64
CA LEU A 76 6.82 -13.19 -8.00
C LEU A 76 5.79 -13.45 -9.09
N GLY A 77 5.00 -12.45 -9.48
CA GLY A 77 3.84 -12.64 -10.37
C GLY A 77 2.57 -13.11 -9.64
N THR A 78 2.69 -13.46 -8.36
CA THR A 78 1.58 -13.77 -7.46
C THR A 78 1.00 -12.48 -6.85
N PRO A 79 -0.18 -12.53 -6.21
CA PRO A 79 -0.80 -11.36 -5.60
C PRO A 79 0.10 -10.69 -4.56
N ILE A 80 0.24 -9.37 -4.66
CA ILE A 80 1.03 -8.54 -3.75
C ILE A 80 0.08 -7.96 -2.71
N SER A 81 0.24 -8.35 -1.45
CA SER A 81 -0.53 -7.82 -0.33
C SER A 81 0.23 -6.70 0.35
N LEU A 82 -0.44 -5.58 0.57
CA LEU A 82 0.06 -4.37 1.21
C LEU A 82 -0.77 -4.12 2.48
N GLU A 83 -0.08 -3.89 3.59
CA GLU A 83 -0.66 -3.46 4.86
C GLU A 83 -0.11 -2.07 5.20
N MET A 84 -0.99 -1.19 5.68
CA MET A 84 -0.66 0.13 6.20
C MET A 84 -1.15 0.21 7.65
N ALA A 85 -0.22 0.45 8.57
CA ALA A 85 -0.45 0.55 10.01
C ALA A 85 0.58 1.48 10.67
#